data_AF-A0A3M7QXC7-F1
#
_entry.id   AF-A0A3M7QXC7-F1
#
_cell.length_a   1.000
_cell.length_b   1.000
_cell.length_c   1.000
_cell.angle_alpha   90.00
_cell.angle_beta   90.00
_cell.angle_gamma   90.00
#
_symmetry.space_group_name_H-M   'P 1'
#
loop_
_entity.id
_entity.type
_entity.pdbx_description
1 polymer ?
#
loop_
_entity_poly.entity_id
_entity_poly.type
_entity_poly.pdbx_seq_one_letter_code
_entity_poly.pdbx_strand_id
1 'polypeptide(L)'
;MTEEFHKITCDYCKNKSFNSNRYKCLNCSDFDLCSFCFERHVELKDHKLSHLMVMFDSPNNFCGLSIEDSTELDVEFFKQKFQNKEHTDKCKTCDQIIKGVKLKCDICFNYFQCLTCYEQQKKSKNHIFESHPMIVSCKTVLNLDISKIEILKELGHGGYGDVHLARYTNKNGVNNNLALKIIRNKINKNSDYLFKSFLRELDAYNEINGLNILRMIGNTITDEKMYIATEYMEKGSLKDVIEKDRDFGLCERFKVAFGIVSGIVRIHEKGLVHRDIRPDNVLISSDFTAKIGDFGISVGRRPTLAGRSTAGLERPLGRPV
;
A
#
# COMPACT_ATOMS: atom_id res chain seq x y z
N MET A 1 1.65 -37.05 -5.53
CA MET A 1 2.67 -36.58 -6.49
C MET A 1 2.59 -35.06 -6.47
N THR A 2 3.20 -34.44 -5.46
CA THR A 2 4.59 -33.93 -5.41
C THR A 2 4.68 -32.52 -5.98
N GLU A 3 4.77 -31.57 -5.04
CA GLU A 3 5.58 -30.34 -5.07
C GLU A 3 5.75 -29.60 -6.40
N GLU A 4 5.01 -28.50 -6.56
CA GLU A 4 5.50 -27.38 -7.39
C GLU A 4 5.02 -26.01 -6.86
N PHE A 5 5.03 -25.83 -5.54
CA PHE A 5 5.18 -24.47 -5.02
C PHE A 5 6.56 -23.99 -5.45
N HIS A 6 6.61 -23.06 -6.41
CA HIS A 6 7.87 -22.51 -6.91
C HIS A 6 8.75 -22.10 -5.72
N LYS A 7 9.94 -22.72 -5.65
CA LYS A 7 10.94 -22.63 -4.56
C LYS A 7 11.63 -21.27 -4.54
N ILE A 8 10.87 -20.18 -4.47
CA ILE A 8 11.43 -18.84 -4.43
C ILE A 8 11.87 -18.59 -2.99
N THR A 9 13.15 -18.33 -2.80
CA THR A 9 13.76 -18.08 -1.48
C THR A 9 14.29 -16.67 -1.43
N CYS A 10 14.27 -16.03 -0.26
CA CYS A 10 14.97 -14.75 -0.14
C CYS A 10 16.47 -14.97 -0.37
N ASP A 11 17.07 -14.25 -1.31
CA ASP A 11 18.48 -14.42 -1.66
C ASP A 11 19.44 -14.02 -0.56
N TYR A 12 19.00 -13.20 0.40
CA TYR A 12 19.77 -12.83 1.57
C TYR A 12 19.65 -13.84 2.72
N CYS A 13 18.46 -13.96 3.33
CA CYS A 13 18.31 -14.80 4.52
C CYS A 13 18.08 -16.28 4.21
N LYS A 14 18.00 -16.65 2.92
CA LYS A 14 17.74 -18.02 2.41
C LYS A 14 16.48 -18.68 2.96
N ASN A 15 15.56 -17.88 3.53
CA ASN A 15 14.30 -18.38 4.05
C ASN A 15 13.41 -18.86 2.90
N LYS A 16 12.83 -20.06 3.04
CA LYS A 16 12.13 -20.82 1.98
C LYS A 16 10.64 -20.51 1.85
N SER A 17 10.17 -19.52 2.58
CA SER A 17 8.77 -19.10 2.57
C SER A 17 8.72 -17.60 2.77
N PHE A 18 8.41 -16.86 1.70
CA PHE A 18 8.00 -15.46 1.79
C PHE A 18 6.64 -15.42 2.52
N ASN A 19 6.66 -15.54 3.85
CA ASN A 19 5.49 -15.34 4.72
C ASN A 19 5.10 -13.84 4.83
N SER A 20 5.72 -12.98 4.02
CA SER A 20 5.52 -11.53 3.89
C SER A 20 5.96 -11.08 2.48
N ASN A 21 5.93 -9.78 2.16
CA ASN A 21 6.24 -9.27 0.82
C ASN A 21 7.61 -9.76 0.30
N ARG A 22 7.62 -10.21 -0.96
CA ARG A 22 8.76 -10.48 -1.84
C ARG A 22 9.09 -9.22 -2.65
N TYR A 23 10.32 -8.76 -2.63
CA TYR A 23 10.78 -7.66 -3.46
C TYR A 23 11.66 -8.24 -4.56
N LYS A 24 11.21 -8.19 -5.81
CA LYS A 24 12.01 -8.63 -6.95
C LYS A 24 12.87 -7.48 -7.45
N CYS A 25 14.14 -7.75 -7.60
CA CYS A 25 15.06 -6.85 -8.28
C CYS A 25 14.84 -6.95 -9.79
N LEU A 26 14.64 -5.80 -10.45
CA LEU A 26 14.52 -5.75 -11.91
C LEU A 26 15.89 -5.69 -12.62
N ASN A 27 16.98 -5.54 -11.87
CA ASN A 27 18.35 -5.40 -12.40
C ASN A 27 19.21 -6.66 -12.25
N CYS A 28 18.91 -7.51 -11.28
CA CYS A 28 19.65 -8.76 -11.04
C CYS A 28 18.90 -9.94 -11.65
N SER A 29 19.64 -10.94 -12.12
CA SER A 29 19.07 -12.20 -12.56
C SER A 29 18.50 -12.97 -11.36
N ASP A 30 17.18 -13.09 -11.31
CA ASP A 30 16.41 -13.84 -10.31
C ASP A 30 16.75 -13.54 -8.84
N PHE A 31 16.83 -12.25 -8.50
CA PHE A 31 17.12 -11.83 -7.12
C PHE A 31 15.88 -11.30 -6.41
N ASP A 32 15.61 -11.87 -5.23
CA ASP A 32 14.43 -11.61 -4.43
C ASP A 32 14.75 -11.40 -2.94
N LEU A 33 14.18 -10.35 -2.35
CA LEU A 33 14.32 -10.05 -0.92
C LEU A 33 12.97 -10.21 -0.20
N CYS A 34 12.95 -10.76 1.02
CA CYS A 34 11.75 -10.67 1.85
C CYS A 34 11.66 -9.27 2.48
N SER A 35 10.49 -8.88 2.99
CA SER A 35 10.28 -7.58 3.67
C SER A 35 11.35 -7.26 4.68
N PHE A 36 11.68 -8.21 5.56
CA PHE A 36 12.69 -8.00 6.60
C PHE A 36 14.08 -7.71 6.02
N CYS A 37 14.47 -8.38 4.93
CA CYS A 37 15.78 -8.17 4.31
C CYS A 37 15.81 -6.88 3.50
N PHE A 38 14.72 -6.55 2.81
CA PHE A 38 14.58 -5.29 2.09
C PHE A 38 14.63 -4.08 3.04
N GLU A 39 13.88 -4.13 4.16
CA GLU A 39 13.82 -3.07 5.17
C GLU A 39 15.15 -2.86 5.92
N ARG A 40 15.98 -3.92 6.02
CA ARG A 40 17.30 -3.82 6.66
C ARG A 40 18.39 -3.33 5.73
N HIS A 41 18.05 -2.97 4.49
CA HIS A 41 18.99 -2.51 3.48
C HIS A 41 20.22 -3.42 3.38
N VAL A 42 19.96 -4.71 3.22
CA VAL A 42 21.04 -5.70 3.13
C VAL A 42 21.73 -5.66 1.76
N GLU A 43 23.06 -5.59 1.77
CA GLU A 43 23.89 -5.73 0.56
C GLU A 43 24.46 -7.16 0.46
N LEU A 44 24.40 -7.73 -0.74
CA LEU A 44 25.10 -8.97 -1.10
C LEU A 44 26.11 -8.65 -2.20
N LYS A 45 27.13 -9.50 -2.36
CA LYS A 45 28.16 -9.33 -3.41
C LYS A 45 27.55 -9.07 -4.81
N ASP A 46 26.40 -9.69 -5.10
CA ASP A 46 25.75 -9.66 -6.41
C ASP A 46 24.50 -8.75 -6.47
N HIS A 47 24.20 -8.00 -5.39
CA HIS A 47 23.05 -7.08 -5.34
C HIS A 47 23.37 -5.77 -4.60
N LYS A 48 23.07 -4.64 -5.24
CA LYS A 48 23.25 -3.29 -4.70
C LYS A 48 21.92 -2.71 -4.25
N LEU A 49 21.90 -1.96 -3.16
CA LEU A 49 20.67 -1.27 -2.69
C LEU A 49 20.12 -0.25 -3.69
N SER A 50 20.97 0.20 -4.62
CA SER A 50 20.60 1.11 -5.70
C SER A 50 19.71 0.46 -6.76
N HIS A 51 19.58 -0.86 -6.80
CA HIS A 51 18.80 -1.58 -7.81
C HIS A 51 17.30 -1.32 -7.68
N LEU A 52 16.60 -1.37 -8.82
CA LEU A 52 15.17 -1.08 -8.90
C LEU A 52 14.40 -2.28 -8.38
N MET A 53 13.56 -2.04 -7.39
CA MET A 53 12.77 -3.10 -6.76
C MET A 53 11.29 -2.94 -7.08
N VAL A 54 10.63 -4.07 -7.26
CA VAL A 54 9.17 -4.15 -7.30
C VAL A 54 8.72 -5.04 -6.15
N MET A 55 7.75 -4.54 -5.39
CA MET A 55 7.16 -5.28 -4.29
C MET A 55 6.03 -6.18 -4.79
N PHE A 56 6.14 -7.45 -4.44
CA PHE A 56 5.19 -8.54 -4.61
C PHE A 56 4.81 -9.03 -3.22
N ASP A 57 3.56 -9.36 -2.97
CA ASP A 57 3.11 -9.86 -1.65
C ASP A 57 2.51 -11.27 -1.73
N SER A 58 2.60 -11.90 -2.92
CA SER A 58 2.49 -13.34 -3.16
C SER A 58 3.04 -13.68 -4.56
N PRO A 59 3.26 -14.97 -4.92
CA PRO A 59 3.70 -15.39 -6.25
C PRO A 59 2.82 -14.91 -7.43
N ASN A 60 1.61 -14.41 -7.15
CA ASN A 60 0.62 -14.01 -8.16
C ASN A 60 0.33 -12.50 -8.23
N ASN A 61 1.15 -11.64 -7.61
CA ASN A 61 0.84 -10.21 -7.57
C ASN A 61 1.55 -9.37 -8.63
N PHE A 62 1.01 -9.38 -9.84
CA PHE A 62 1.52 -8.58 -10.94
C PHE A 62 0.54 -7.43 -11.27
N CYS A 63 0.70 -6.36 -10.49
CA CYS A 63 0.44 -4.93 -10.72
C CYS A 63 -0.76 -4.46 -11.57
N GLY A 64 -1.96 -4.26 -11.01
CA GLY A 64 -2.98 -3.37 -11.62
C GLY A 64 -3.17 -3.60 -13.12
N LEU A 65 -3.24 -4.88 -13.45
CA LEU A 65 -3.63 -5.52 -14.69
C LEU A 65 -4.90 -6.29 -14.31
N SER A 66 -5.73 -6.71 -15.27
CA SER A 66 -6.53 -7.90 -14.98
C SER A 66 -5.56 -8.99 -14.50
N ILE A 67 -5.97 -9.90 -13.62
CA ILE A 67 -5.09 -10.94 -13.01
C ILE A 67 -4.70 -12.00 -14.06
N GLU A 68 -4.71 -11.61 -15.33
CA GLU A 68 -4.69 -12.47 -16.47
C GLU A 68 -3.29 -12.54 -17.14
N ASP A 69 -2.46 -11.51 -17.05
CA ASP A 69 -1.39 -11.32 -18.06
C ASP A 69 0.07 -11.49 -17.57
N SER A 70 0.37 -12.33 -16.57
CA SER A 70 1.51 -12.04 -15.68
C SER A 70 2.59 -13.12 -15.44
N THR A 71 3.18 -13.72 -16.46
CA THR A 71 4.27 -14.69 -16.21
C THR A 71 5.68 -14.08 -16.12
N GLU A 72 5.96 -12.89 -16.70
CA GLU A 72 7.26 -12.20 -16.55
C GLU A 72 7.08 -10.66 -16.47
N LEU A 73 7.56 -10.03 -15.38
CA LEU A 73 7.57 -8.57 -15.18
C LEU A 73 9.02 -8.13 -15.17
N ASP A 74 9.39 -7.43 -16.21
CA ASP A 74 10.66 -6.76 -16.33
C ASP A 74 10.44 -5.26 -16.55
N VAL A 75 11.55 -4.55 -16.72
CA VAL A 75 11.53 -3.12 -16.99
C VAL A 75 10.80 -2.81 -18.31
N GLU A 76 10.90 -3.69 -19.32
CA GLU A 76 10.30 -3.49 -20.65
C GLU A 76 8.77 -3.58 -20.62
N PHE A 77 8.21 -4.51 -19.85
CA PHE A 77 6.78 -4.58 -19.59
C PHE A 77 6.25 -3.25 -19.05
N PHE A 78 6.92 -2.68 -18.03
CA PHE A 78 6.49 -1.43 -17.43
C PHE A 78 6.67 -0.25 -18.37
N LYS A 79 7.75 -0.23 -19.17
CA LYS A 79 7.95 0.77 -20.24
C LYS A 79 6.78 0.75 -21.21
N GLN A 80 6.39 -0.42 -21.72
CA GLN A 80 5.28 -0.56 -22.66
C GLN A 80 3.95 -0.14 -22.03
N LYS A 81 3.64 -0.63 -20.83
CA LYS A 81 2.39 -0.32 -20.12
C LYS A 81 2.22 1.16 -19.84
N PHE A 82 3.30 1.85 -19.48
CA PHE A 82 3.27 3.26 -19.11
C PHE A 82 3.75 4.21 -20.21
N GLN A 83 4.07 3.72 -21.41
CA GLN A 83 4.74 4.48 -22.48
C GLN A 83 4.10 5.86 -22.76
N ASN A 84 2.78 5.96 -22.69
CA ASN A 84 2.02 7.18 -22.97
C ASN A 84 1.52 7.90 -21.71
N LYS A 85 1.98 7.52 -20.52
CA LYS A 85 1.55 8.11 -19.25
C LYS A 85 2.44 9.28 -18.88
N GLU A 86 1.84 10.47 -18.78
CA GLU A 86 2.48 11.63 -18.17
C GLU A 86 2.06 11.76 -16.70
N HIS A 87 3.03 12.05 -15.83
CA HIS A 87 2.78 12.28 -14.41
C HIS A 87 2.87 13.78 -14.11
N THR A 88 2.25 14.24 -13.03
CA THR A 88 2.38 15.62 -12.56
C THR A 88 3.72 15.89 -11.86
N ASP A 89 4.42 14.82 -11.46
CA ASP A 89 5.68 14.91 -10.73
C ASP A 89 6.85 15.16 -11.69
N LYS A 90 7.78 16.04 -11.29
CA LYS A 90 9.05 16.26 -11.97
C LYS A 90 10.12 15.29 -11.48
N CYS A 91 10.97 14.84 -12.39
CA CYS A 91 12.17 14.08 -12.05
C CYS A 91 13.14 14.98 -11.28
N LYS A 92 13.55 14.55 -10.08
CA LYS A 92 14.52 15.28 -9.23
C LYS A 92 15.95 15.31 -9.77
N THR A 93 16.17 14.76 -10.97
CA THR A 93 17.47 14.69 -11.62
C THR A 93 17.55 15.55 -12.87
N CYS A 94 16.57 15.47 -13.78
CA CYS A 94 16.55 16.30 -15.00
C CYS A 94 15.56 17.46 -14.96
N ASP A 95 14.79 17.61 -13.88
CA ASP A 95 13.70 18.59 -13.68
C ASP A 95 12.57 18.54 -14.73
N GLN A 96 12.57 17.54 -15.61
CA GLN A 96 11.51 17.33 -16.59
C GLN A 96 10.32 16.63 -15.96
N ILE A 97 9.13 16.86 -16.53
CA ILE A 97 7.93 16.09 -16.25
C ILE A 97 8.21 14.61 -16.53
N ILE A 98 7.86 13.74 -15.58
CA ILE A 98 8.08 12.29 -15.75
C ILE A 98 7.05 11.77 -16.75
N LYS A 99 7.55 11.18 -17.84
CA LYS A 99 6.76 10.40 -18.80
C LYS A 99 7.16 8.93 -18.68
N GLY A 100 6.22 8.01 -18.86
CA GLY A 100 6.50 6.59 -18.74
C GLY A 100 6.44 6.07 -17.31
N VAL A 101 7.37 5.17 -16.99
CA VAL A 101 7.54 4.60 -15.65
C VAL A 101 8.03 5.68 -14.68
N LYS A 102 7.28 5.88 -13.59
CA LYS A 102 7.68 6.76 -12.50
C LYS A 102 8.27 5.96 -11.36
N LEU A 103 9.48 6.32 -10.95
CA LEU A 103 10.17 5.73 -9.81
C LEU A 103 10.05 6.66 -8.61
N LYS A 104 9.87 6.08 -7.42
CA LYS A 104 9.86 6.78 -6.15
C LYS A 104 10.94 6.18 -5.24
N CYS A 105 11.72 7.02 -4.57
CA CYS A 105 12.56 6.55 -3.47
C CYS A 105 11.69 6.17 -2.28
N ASP A 106 11.95 5.02 -1.68
CA ASP A 106 11.16 4.60 -0.52
C ASP A 106 11.57 5.30 0.79
N ILE A 107 12.79 5.83 0.85
CA ILE A 107 13.36 6.51 2.02
C ILE A 107 13.25 8.04 1.92
N CYS A 108 13.66 8.62 0.78
CA CYS A 108 13.66 10.07 0.61
C CYS A 108 12.25 10.62 0.39
N PHE A 109 11.92 11.63 1.20
CA PHE A 109 10.69 12.40 1.08
C PHE A 109 10.55 13.03 -0.31
N ASN A 110 9.48 12.69 -1.03
CA ASN A 110 9.14 13.24 -2.36
C ASN A 110 10.26 13.16 -3.42
N TYR A 111 11.12 12.15 -3.33
CA TYR A 111 12.11 11.92 -4.37
C TYR A 111 11.55 11.03 -5.46
N PHE A 112 11.29 11.63 -6.62
CA PHE A 112 10.83 10.96 -7.82
C PHE A 112 11.88 11.04 -8.91
N GLN A 113 12.00 9.97 -9.69
CA GLN A 113 12.92 9.92 -10.82
C GLN A 113 12.24 9.30 -12.03
N CYS A 114 12.50 9.83 -13.23
CA CYS A 114 12.11 9.14 -14.45
C CYS A 114 13.04 7.96 -14.69
N LEU A 115 12.51 6.92 -15.32
CA LEU A 115 13.27 5.72 -15.65
C LEU A 115 14.54 6.03 -16.45
N THR A 116 14.47 6.95 -17.43
CA THR A 116 15.63 7.36 -18.23
C THR A 116 16.78 7.92 -17.38
N CYS A 117 16.49 8.79 -16.40
CA CYS A 117 17.55 9.34 -15.53
C CYS A 117 18.11 8.28 -14.58
N TYR A 118 17.27 7.34 -14.16
CA TYR A 118 17.68 6.23 -13.31
C TYR A 118 18.59 5.26 -14.07
N GLU A 119 18.22 4.83 -15.28
CA GLU A 119 19.03 3.96 -16.15
C GLU A 119 20.38 4.62 -16.51
N GLN A 120 20.40 5.94 -16.69
CA GLN A 120 21.62 6.72 -16.92
C GLN A 120 22.44 6.98 -15.64
N GLN A 121 22.03 6.43 -14.49
CA GLN A 121 22.66 6.61 -13.17
C GLN A 121 22.96 8.07 -12.83
N LYS A 122 22.11 8.99 -13.29
CA LYS A 122 22.32 10.41 -13.06
C LYS A 122 22.10 10.71 -11.58
N LYS A 123 23.18 11.14 -10.91
CA LYS A 123 23.13 11.50 -9.49
C LYS A 123 22.36 12.81 -9.30
N SER A 124 21.65 12.89 -8.17
CA SER A 124 21.01 14.10 -7.66
C SER A 124 21.70 14.45 -6.35
N LYS A 125 21.86 15.75 -6.06
CA LYS A 125 22.58 16.22 -4.87
C LYS A 125 21.94 15.76 -3.54
N ASN A 126 20.66 15.40 -3.57
CA ASN A 126 19.85 15.15 -2.36
C ASN A 126 19.37 13.69 -2.26
N HIS A 127 20.00 12.75 -2.96
CA HIS A 127 19.64 11.33 -2.91
C HIS A 127 20.88 10.44 -2.88
N ILE A 128 20.92 9.52 -1.93
CA ILE A 128 22.02 8.58 -1.75
C ILE A 128 21.67 7.31 -2.53
N PHE A 129 22.03 7.28 -3.80
CA PHE A 129 21.70 6.16 -4.69
C PHE A 129 22.25 4.84 -4.18
N GLU A 130 23.40 4.86 -3.52
CA GLU A 130 24.05 3.66 -3.02
C GLU A 130 23.29 2.97 -1.88
N SER A 131 22.38 3.64 -1.17
CA SER A 131 21.68 3.07 -0.01
C SER A 131 20.16 3.16 -0.05
N HIS A 132 19.60 3.98 -0.93
CA HIS A 132 18.17 4.22 -0.99
C HIS A 132 17.50 3.44 -2.13
N PRO A 133 16.62 2.47 -1.84
CA PRO A 133 15.94 1.70 -2.87
C PRO A 133 14.89 2.55 -3.60
N MET A 134 14.84 2.35 -4.92
CA MET A 134 13.80 2.90 -5.77
C MET A 134 12.71 1.86 -5.99
N ILE A 135 11.45 2.30 -5.91
CA ILE A 135 10.27 1.48 -6.16
C ILE A 135 9.46 2.05 -7.32
N VAL A 136 8.84 1.17 -8.12
CA VAL A 136 7.92 1.58 -9.19
C VAL A 136 6.64 2.16 -8.58
N SER A 137 6.37 3.44 -8.85
CA SER A 137 5.21 4.16 -8.33
C SER A 137 4.02 4.03 -9.29
N CYS A 138 3.16 3.04 -9.08
CA CYS A 138 1.93 2.85 -9.86
C CYS A 138 0.68 2.67 -8.98
N LYS A 139 -0.49 3.05 -9.51
CA LYS A 139 -1.81 2.75 -8.94
C LYS A 139 -2.26 1.41 -9.52
N THR A 140 -2.55 0.42 -8.68
CA THR A 140 -2.85 -0.94 -9.12
C THR A 140 -4.12 -1.47 -8.47
N VAL A 141 -5.23 -0.78 -8.71
CA VAL A 141 -6.55 -1.18 -8.19
C VAL A 141 -7.25 -2.06 -9.19
N LEU A 142 -7.65 -3.26 -8.75
CA LEU A 142 -8.35 -4.25 -9.57
C LEU A 142 -9.87 -4.04 -9.53
N ASN A 143 -10.55 -4.34 -10.62
CA ASN A 143 -12.00 -4.49 -10.62
C ASN A 143 -12.32 -5.94 -10.24
N LEU A 144 -13.02 -6.14 -9.12
CA LEU A 144 -13.25 -7.47 -8.55
C LEU A 144 -14.45 -8.15 -9.22
N ASP A 145 -14.23 -9.38 -9.68
CA ASP A 145 -15.31 -10.30 -10.05
C ASP A 145 -15.84 -10.99 -8.80
N ILE A 146 -17.05 -10.63 -8.39
CA ILE A 146 -17.69 -11.11 -7.16
C ILE A 146 -17.97 -12.61 -7.24
N SER A 147 -18.22 -13.15 -8.43
CA SER A 147 -18.47 -14.59 -8.59
C SER A 147 -17.28 -15.45 -8.19
N LYS A 148 -16.08 -14.85 -8.17
CA LYS A 148 -14.81 -15.49 -7.80
C LYS A 148 -14.43 -15.26 -6.34
N ILE A 149 -15.30 -14.66 -5.54
CA ILE A 149 -15.08 -14.38 -4.12
C ILE A 149 -15.85 -15.38 -3.28
N GLU A 150 -15.12 -16.17 -2.49
CA GLU A 150 -15.65 -17.02 -1.43
C GLU A 150 -15.51 -16.30 -0.09
N ILE A 151 -16.62 -15.97 0.58
CA ILE A 151 -16.59 -15.39 1.93
C ILE A 151 -16.28 -16.51 2.93
N LEU A 152 -15.23 -16.36 3.73
CA LEU A 152 -14.77 -17.39 4.66
C LEU A 152 -15.21 -17.11 6.10
N LYS A 153 -14.94 -15.91 6.62
CA LYS A 153 -15.14 -15.57 8.03
C LYS A 153 -15.39 -14.08 8.21
N GLU A 154 -16.26 -13.70 9.12
CA GLU A 154 -16.39 -12.30 9.56
C GLU A 154 -15.18 -11.87 10.41
N LEU A 155 -14.59 -10.72 10.06
CA LEU A 155 -13.47 -10.11 10.77
C LEU A 155 -13.91 -8.96 11.66
N GLY A 156 -14.96 -8.23 11.27
CA GLY A 156 -15.51 -7.14 12.06
C GLY A 156 -16.78 -6.55 11.45
N HIS A 157 -17.56 -5.89 12.31
CA HIS A 157 -18.80 -5.23 11.97
C HIS A 157 -18.75 -3.76 12.41
N GLY A 158 -19.22 -2.84 11.57
CA GLY A 158 -19.25 -1.42 11.91
C GLY A 158 -20.31 -0.65 11.15
N GLY A 159 -20.48 0.64 11.52
CA GLY A 159 -21.50 1.52 10.93
C GLY A 159 -21.36 1.76 9.41
N TYR A 160 -20.19 1.43 8.84
CA TYR A 160 -19.88 1.61 7.43
C TYR A 160 -19.91 0.30 6.62
N GLY A 161 -20.19 -0.84 7.24
CA GLY A 161 -20.24 -2.13 6.57
C GLY A 161 -19.61 -3.28 7.36
N ASP A 162 -19.67 -4.46 6.76
CA ASP A 162 -19.20 -5.71 7.32
C ASP A 162 -17.85 -6.07 6.67
N VAL A 163 -16.82 -6.36 7.46
CA VAL A 163 -15.50 -6.78 6.95
C VAL A 163 -15.36 -8.29 7.12
N HIS A 164 -15.04 -8.98 6.03
CA HIS A 164 -14.89 -10.42 6.01
C HIS A 164 -13.50 -10.82 5.51
N LEU A 165 -12.94 -11.88 6.07
CA LEU A 165 -11.93 -12.66 5.40
C LEU A 165 -12.64 -13.37 4.25
N ALA A 166 -12.16 -13.12 3.06
CA ALA A 166 -12.63 -13.79 1.86
C ALA A 166 -11.45 -14.34 1.09
N ARG A 167 -11.74 -15.27 0.19
CA ARG A 167 -10.80 -15.87 -0.72
C ARG A 167 -11.23 -15.50 -2.13
N TYR A 168 -10.31 -14.93 -2.88
CA TYR A 168 -10.50 -14.64 -4.28
C TYR A 168 -9.77 -15.68 -5.12
N THR A 169 -10.50 -16.36 -6.00
CA THR A 169 -9.94 -17.30 -6.97
C THR A 169 -9.64 -16.56 -8.26
N ASN A 170 -8.36 -16.44 -8.62
CA ASN A 170 -8.00 -15.82 -9.89
C ASN A 170 -8.28 -16.77 -11.08
N LYS A 171 -8.09 -16.29 -12.31
CA LYS A 171 -8.35 -17.08 -13.52
C LYS A 171 -7.47 -18.34 -13.65
N ASN A 172 -6.32 -18.37 -12.97
CA ASN A 172 -5.42 -19.52 -12.95
C ASN A 172 -5.83 -20.53 -11.85
N GLY A 173 -6.98 -20.33 -11.20
CA GLY A 173 -7.47 -21.17 -10.12
C GLY A 173 -6.75 -20.95 -8.79
N VAL A 174 -5.90 -19.91 -8.67
CA VAL A 174 -5.16 -19.66 -7.44
C VAL A 174 -5.98 -18.81 -6.48
N ASN A 175 -6.04 -19.30 -5.25
CA ASN A 175 -6.78 -18.73 -4.15
C ASN A 175 -5.91 -17.76 -3.35
N ASN A 176 -6.39 -16.52 -3.18
CA ASN A 176 -5.72 -15.51 -2.36
C ASN A 176 -6.68 -15.01 -1.28
N ASN A 177 -6.19 -14.96 -0.03
CA ASN A 177 -6.96 -14.39 1.06
C ASN A 177 -6.92 -12.86 0.99
N LEU A 178 -8.05 -12.23 1.26
CA LEU A 178 -8.21 -10.79 1.31
C LEU A 178 -9.18 -10.39 2.42
N ALA A 179 -9.13 -9.13 2.84
CA ALA A 179 -10.17 -8.54 3.67
C ALA A 179 -11.17 -7.82 2.77
N LEU A 180 -12.41 -8.27 2.76
CA LEU A 180 -13.51 -7.74 1.97
C LEU A 180 -14.44 -6.91 2.85
N LYS A 181 -14.40 -5.59 2.69
CA LYS A 181 -15.38 -4.67 3.27
C LYS A 181 -16.59 -4.61 2.35
N ILE A 182 -17.75 -4.98 2.89
CA ILE A 182 -19.05 -4.99 2.19
C ILE A 182 -19.91 -3.87 2.77
N ILE A 183 -20.23 -2.89 1.93
CA ILE A 183 -21.07 -1.75 2.29
C ILE A 183 -22.43 -1.92 1.63
N ARG A 184 -23.50 -1.98 2.42
CA ARG A 184 -24.86 -2.17 1.91
C ARG A 184 -25.35 -0.86 1.29
N ASN A 185 -25.67 -0.88 0.00
CA ASN A 185 -26.29 0.25 -0.70
C ASN A 185 -27.82 0.17 -0.50
N LYS A 186 -28.32 0.62 0.67
CA LYS A 186 -29.77 0.79 0.84
C LYS A 186 -30.19 2.04 0.08
N ILE A 187 -31.11 1.93 -0.89
CA ILE A 187 -31.68 3.00 -1.74
C ILE A 187 -32.53 4.02 -0.92
N ASN A 188 -32.04 4.47 0.23
CA ASN A 188 -32.66 5.48 1.10
C ASN A 188 -31.76 6.71 1.19
N LYS A 189 -32.28 7.84 1.71
CA LYS A 189 -31.59 9.16 1.81
C LYS A 189 -30.17 9.15 2.42
N ASN A 190 -29.75 8.07 3.10
CA ASN A 190 -28.37 7.88 3.61
C ASN A 190 -27.40 7.26 2.58
N SER A 191 -27.88 6.81 1.41
CA SER A 191 -27.06 6.19 0.35
C SER A 191 -26.03 7.18 -0.20
N ASP A 192 -26.41 8.45 -0.39
CA ASP A 192 -25.50 9.50 -0.86
C ASP A 192 -24.28 9.68 0.04
N TYR A 193 -24.46 9.61 1.37
CA TYR A 193 -23.36 9.78 2.31
C TYR A 193 -22.42 8.57 2.30
N LEU A 194 -22.97 7.35 2.34
CA LEU A 194 -22.19 6.12 2.30
C LEU A 194 -21.45 5.96 0.97
N PHE A 195 -22.10 6.28 -0.14
CA PHE A 195 -21.49 6.29 -1.47
C PHE A 195 -20.36 7.33 -1.58
N LYS A 196 -20.59 8.56 -1.10
CA LYS A 196 -19.53 9.60 -1.03
C LYS A 196 -18.39 9.23 -0.08
N SER A 197 -18.66 8.48 0.99
CA SER A 197 -17.63 7.97 1.91
C SER A 197 -16.81 6.86 1.25
N PHE A 198 -17.48 5.92 0.58
CA PHE A 198 -16.85 4.88 -0.22
C PHE A 198 -15.93 5.46 -1.31
N LEU A 199 -16.42 6.42 -2.12
CA LEU A 199 -15.60 7.09 -3.13
C LEU A 199 -14.38 7.79 -2.52
N ARG A 200 -14.55 8.47 -1.39
CA ARG A 200 -13.43 9.12 -0.68
C ARG A 200 -12.41 8.10 -0.16
N GLU A 201 -12.87 6.96 0.33
CA GLU A 201 -12.02 5.87 0.79
C GLU A 201 -11.22 5.28 -0.38
N LEU A 202 -11.88 5.03 -1.54
CA LEU A 202 -11.21 4.62 -2.77
C LEU A 202 -10.18 5.65 -3.23
N ASP A 203 -10.52 6.94 -3.22
CA ASP A 203 -9.62 8.02 -3.60
C ASP A 203 -8.39 8.07 -2.70
N ALA A 204 -8.57 7.92 -1.38
CA ALA A 204 -7.47 7.89 -0.42
C ALA A 204 -6.53 6.70 -0.67
N TYR A 205 -7.07 5.48 -0.85
CA TYR A 205 -6.26 4.31 -1.22
C TYR A 205 -5.55 4.49 -2.56
N ASN A 206 -6.18 5.19 -3.51
CA ASN A 206 -5.59 5.50 -4.80
C ASN A 206 -4.47 6.56 -4.73
N GLU A 207 -4.58 7.53 -3.82
CA GLU A 207 -3.62 8.62 -3.69
C GLU A 207 -2.42 8.27 -2.82
N ILE A 208 -2.64 7.44 -1.79
CA ILE A 208 -1.66 7.12 -0.76
C ILE A 208 -1.20 5.67 -0.95
N ASN A 209 0.01 5.50 -1.48
CA ASN A 209 0.65 4.19 -1.60
C ASN A 209 1.98 4.20 -0.84
N GLY A 210 2.26 3.16 -0.05
CA GLY A 210 3.49 3.00 0.72
C GLY A 210 3.45 1.73 1.58
N LEU A 211 4.62 1.31 2.08
CA LEU A 211 4.77 0.04 2.80
C LEU A 211 3.94 -0.05 4.08
N ASN A 212 3.72 1.09 4.75
CA ASN A 212 2.95 1.18 5.99
C ASN A 212 1.55 1.77 5.79
N ILE A 213 1.02 1.69 4.57
CA ILE A 213 -0.35 2.05 4.22
C ILE A 213 -1.06 0.78 3.77
N LEU A 214 -2.24 0.53 4.32
CA LEU A 214 -3.00 -0.65 3.98
C LEU A 214 -3.30 -0.63 2.48
N ARG A 215 -2.95 -1.71 1.78
CA ARG A 215 -3.07 -1.76 0.33
C ARG A 215 -4.47 -2.21 -0.06
N MET A 216 -5.12 -1.40 -0.87
CA MET A 216 -6.32 -1.83 -1.58
C MET A 216 -5.94 -2.72 -2.76
N ILE A 217 -6.48 -3.93 -2.78
CA ILE A 217 -6.32 -4.90 -3.88
C ILE A 217 -7.28 -4.52 -5.01
N GLY A 218 -8.52 -4.22 -4.67
CA GLY A 218 -9.54 -3.94 -5.67
C GLY A 218 -10.83 -3.43 -5.06
N ASN A 219 -11.76 -3.07 -5.94
CA ASN A 219 -13.12 -2.70 -5.56
C ASN A 219 -14.10 -3.19 -6.62
N THR A 220 -15.37 -3.20 -6.27
CA THR A 220 -16.46 -3.44 -7.22
C THR A 220 -17.76 -2.89 -6.65
N ILE A 221 -18.71 -2.56 -7.53
CA ILE A 221 -20.02 -2.03 -7.19
C ILE A 221 -21.07 -2.89 -7.90
N THR A 222 -22.08 -3.29 -7.14
CA THR A 222 -23.31 -3.93 -7.64
C THR A 222 -24.50 -3.05 -7.31
N ASP A 223 -25.66 -3.39 -7.84
CA ASP A 223 -26.90 -2.66 -7.58
C ASP A 223 -27.20 -2.54 -6.07
N GLU A 224 -26.85 -3.55 -5.27
CA GLU A 224 -27.19 -3.61 -3.84
C GLU A 224 -26.01 -3.33 -2.88
N LYS A 225 -24.76 -3.48 -3.34
CA LYS A 225 -23.58 -3.51 -2.47
C LYS A 225 -22.35 -2.91 -3.13
N MET A 226 -21.54 -2.23 -2.32
CA MET A 226 -20.20 -1.79 -2.69
C MET A 226 -19.16 -2.61 -1.94
N TYR A 227 -18.05 -2.90 -2.59
CA TYR A 227 -17.02 -3.78 -2.08
C TYR A 227 -15.65 -3.12 -2.18
N ILE A 228 -14.89 -3.18 -1.09
CA ILE A 228 -13.46 -2.85 -1.08
C ILE A 228 -12.72 -4.09 -0.62
N ALA A 229 -11.80 -4.60 -1.43
CA ALA A 229 -10.86 -5.61 -1.02
C ALA A 229 -9.51 -4.97 -0.68
N THR A 230 -9.02 -5.25 0.52
CA THR A 230 -7.66 -4.93 0.93
C THR A 230 -6.87 -6.21 1.17
N GLU A 231 -5.56 -6.07 1.30
CA GLU A 231 -4.75 -7.15 1.85
C GLU A 231 -5.30 -7.62 3.21
N TYR A 232 -5.21 -8.92 3.44
CA TYR A 232 -5.59 -9.51 4.71
C TYR A 232 -4.43 -9.40 5.71
N MET A 233 -4.71 -8.90 6.91
CA MET A 233 -3.71 -8.69 7.96
C MET A 233 -3.96 -9.70 9.07
N GLU A 234 -3.09 -10.71 9.16
CA GLU A 234 -3.39 -11.97 9.87
C GLU A 234 -3.48 -11.80 11.39
N LYS A 235 -2.79 -10.81 11.95
CA LYS A 235 -2.86 -10.50 13.39
C LYS A 235 -4.02 -9.58 13.74
N GLY A 236 -4.77 -9.09 12.75
CA GLY A 236 -5.88 -8.15 12.94
C GLY A 236 -5.37 -6.73 13.18
N SER A 237 -6.11 -5.96 13.97
CA SER A 237 -5.74 -4.61 14.38
C SER A 237 -4.66 -4.62 15.47
N LEU A 238 -3.98 -3.50 15.65
CA LEU A 238 -3.04 -3.29 16.75
C LEU A 238 -3.76 -3.41 18.09
N LYS A 239 -5.04 -3.02 18.16
CA LYS A 239 -5.88 -3.28 19.32
C LYS A 239 -5.97 -4.77 19.62
N ASP A 240 -6.28 -5.59 18.62
CA ASP A 240 -6.35 -7.05 18.79
C ASP A 240 -5.02 -7.63 19.29
N VAL A 241 -3.89 -7.13 18.78
CA VAL A 241 -2.55 -7.54 19.22
C VAL A 241 -2.31 -7.17 20.68
N ILE A 242 -2.59 -5.92 21.06
CA ILE A 242 -2.41 -5.43 22.44
C ILE A 242 -3.32 -6.16 23.43
N GLU A 243 -4.55 -6.49 23.03
CA GLU A 243 -5.53 -7.17 23.88
C GLU A 243 -5.20 -8.66 24.05
N LYS A 244 -4.72 -9.33 23.00
CA LYS A 244 -4.36 -10.77 23.03
C LYS A 244 -3.01 -11.03 23.69
N ASP A 245 -2.05 -10.14 23.48
CA ASP A 245 -0.69 -10.28 23.98
C ASP A 245 -0.18 -8.92 24.45
N ARG A 246 -0.30 -8.66 25.76
CA ARG A 246 0.18 -7.40 26.35
C ARG A 246 1.69 -7.24 26.26
N ASP A 247 2.44 -8.30 25.96
CA ASP A 247 3.89 -8.31 26.05
C ASP A 247 4.60 -8.76 24.76
N PHE A 248 4.00 -8.51 23.59
CA PHE A 248 4.70 -8.74 22.33
C PHE A 248 6.02 -7.92 22.30
N GLY A 249 7.11 -8.54 21.85
CA GLY A 249 8.48 -8.17 22.21
C GLY A 249 8.90 -6.74 21.84
N LEU A 250 9.97 -6.25 22.50
CA LEU A 250 10.45 -4.88 22.33
C LEU A 250 10.80 -4.56 20.86
N CYS A 251 11.38 -5.53 20.14
CA CYS A 251 11.72 -5.39 18.72
C CYS A 251 10.48 -5.19 17.85
N GLU A 252 9.43 -5.98 18.09
CA GLU A 252 8.15 -5.88 17.39
C GLU A 252 7.47 -4.54 17.68
N ARG A 253 7.52 -4.06 18.93
CA ARG A 253 7.00 -2.73 19.28
C ARG A 253 7.69 -1.61 18.51
N PHE A 254 9.02 -1.65 18.43
CA PHE A 254 9.77 -0.69 17.63
C PHE A 254 9.42 -0.79 16.14
N LYS A 255 9.28 -2.00 15.58
CA LYS A 255 8.87 -2.20 14.19
C LYS A 255 7.48 -1.62 13.92
N VAL A 256 6.51 -1.87 14.80
CA VAL A 256 5.16 -1.32 14.71
C VAL A 256 5.18 0.21 14.82
N ALA A 257 5.87 0.77 15.81
CA ALA A 257 5.96 2.22 15.99
C ALA A 257 6.61 2.92 14.79
N PHE A 258 7.71 2.36 14.29
CA PHE A 258 8.36 2.84 13.07
C PHE A 258 7.40 2.80 11.88
N GLY A 259 6.69 1.67 11.70
CA GLY A 259 5.71 1.54 10.63
C GLY A 259 4.59 2.57 10.70
N ILE A 260 4.03 2.80 11.89
CA ILE A 260 2.99 3.84 12.09
C ILE A 260 3.53 5.22 11.71
N VAL A 261 4.72 5.59 12.18
CA VAL A 261 5.32 6.90 11.85
C VAL A 261 5.58 7.01 10.34
N SER A 262 6.14 5.98 9.71
CA SER A 262 6.38 5.93 8.26
C SER A 262 5.09 6.06 7.45
N GLY A 263 4.00 5.42 7.90
CA GLY A 263 2.68 5.57 7.30
C GLY A 263 2.11 7.00 7.44
N ILE A 264 2.22 7.60 8.62
CA ILE A 264 1.78 8.99 8.85
C ILE A 264 2.55 9.97 7.96
N VAL A 265 3.87 9.81 7.85
CA VAL A 265 4.71 10.61 6.94
C VAL A 265 4.20 10.47 5.50
N ARG A 266 3.91 9.24 5.05
CA ARG A 266 3.38 8.95 3.71
C ARG A 266 2.02 9.60 3.45
N ILE A 267 1.13 9.66 4.44
CA ILE A 267 -0.17 10.36 4.32
C ILE A 267 0.06 11.87 4.20
N HIS A 268 0.92 12.43 5.05
CA HIS A 268 1.23 13.85 5.06
C HIS A 268 1.93 14.34 3.78
N GLU A 269 2.71 13.48 3.11
CA GLU A 269 3.30 13.76 1.78
C GLU A 269 2.25 14.16 0.73
N LYS A 270 1.03 13.62 0.84
CA LYS A 270 -0.07 13.92 -0.07
C LYS A 270 -0.85 15.18 0.33
N GLY A 271 -0.40 15.90 1.36
CA GLY A 271 -1.13 17.04 1.93
C GLY A 271 -2.41 16.62 2.66
N LEU A 272 -2.53 15.34 2.96
CA LEU A 272 -3.65 14.71 3.62
C LEU A 272 -3.35 14.57 5.11
N VAL A 273 -4.40 14.49 5.92
CA VAL A 273 -4.31 14.17 7.35
C VAL A 273 -5.29 13.04 7.61
N HIS A 274 -4.85 11.95 8.23
CA HIS A 274 -5.71 10.78 8.50
C HIS A 274 -6.81 11.09 9.51
N ARG A 275 -6.53 11.94 10.51
CA ARG A 275 -7.42 12.38 11.60
C ARG A 275 -7.99 11.31 12.55
N ASP A 276 -7.83 10.03 12.23
CA ASP A 276 -8.29 8.91 13.07
C ASP A 276 -7.22 7.83 13.24
N ILE A 277 -6.01 8.24 13.65
CA ILE A 277 -4.94 7.28 13.98
C ILE A 277 -5.19 6.74 15.38
N ARG A 278 -5.60 5.48 15.45
CA ARG A 278 -5.88 4.74 16.68
C ARG A 278 -5.58 3.24 16.47
N PRO A 279 -5.41 2.45 17.54
CA PRO A 279 -5.06 1.03 17.42
C PRO A 279 -6.03 0.19 16.57
N ASP A 280 -7.32 0.56 16.53
CA ASP A 280 -8.34 -0.09 15.69
C ASP A 280 -8.04 0.06 14.18
N ASN A 281 -7.40 1.17 13.76
CA ASN A 281 -7.14 1.52 12.36
C ASN A 281 -5.70 1.20 11.91
N VAL A 282 -4.89 0.60 12.77
CA VAL A 282 -3.55 0.12 12.44
C VAL A 282 -3.64 -1.39 12.35
N LEU A 283 -3.48 -1.96 11.16
CA LEU A 283 -3.52 -3.41 10.97
C LEU A 283 -2.12 -4.00 10.98
N ILE A 284 -2.00 -5.23 11.50
CA ILE A 284 -0.74 -5.91 11.76
C ILE A 284 -0.69 -7.23 10.98
N SER A 285 0.36 -7.39 10.18
CA SER A 285 0.65 -8.62 9.45
C SER A 285 1.24 -9.68 10.37
N SER A 286 1.33 -10.91 9.89
CA SER A 286 2.00 -12.02 10.58
C SER A 286 3.43 -11.70 11.05
N ASP A 287 4.17 -10.82 10.35
CA ASP A 287 5.55 -10.41 10.65
C ASP A 287 5.68 -9.08 11.42
N PHE A 288 4.59 -8.62 12.06
CA PHE A 288 4.53 -7.36 12.83
C PHE A 288 4.78 -6.09 12.00
N THR A 289 4.56 -6.13 10.69
CA THR A 289 4.52 -4.93 9.87
C THR A 289 3.20 -4.20 10.11
N ALA A 290 3.29 -2.94 10.54
CA ALA A 290 2.13 -2.11 10.78
C ALA A 290 1.72 -1.35 9.51
N LYS A 291 0.42 -1.37 9.20
CA LYS A 291 -0.16 -0.62 8.08
C LYS A 291 -1.39 0.16 8.53
N ILE A 292 -1.43 1.44 8.16
CA ILE A 292 -2.56 2.32 8.48
C ILE A 292 -3.68 2.08 7.47
N GLY A 293 -4.88 1.77 7.94
CA GLY A 293 -6.09 1.60 7.14
C GLY A 293 -7.24 2.50 7.60
N ASP A 294 -8.42 2.27 7.02
CA ASP A 294 -9.67 3.01 7.25
C ASP A 294 -9.58 4.52 7.02
N PHE A 295 -9.66 4.90 5.74
CA PHE A 295 -9.68 6.30 5.31
C PHE A 295 -11.10 6.88 5.24
N GLY A 296 -12.12 6.16 5.72
CA GLY A 296 -13.52 6.28 5.32
C GLY A 296 -14.15 7.67 5.40
N ILE A 297 -13.75 8.54 6.33
CA ILE A 297 -14.31 9.91 6.49
C ILE A 297 -13.24 10.95 6.86
N SER A 298 -12.05 10.50 7.22
CA SER A 298 -11.16 11.26 8.07
C SER A 298 -10.03 11.94 7.29
N VAL A 299 -9.97 11.71 5.97
CA VAL A 299 -9.02 12.36 5.08
C VAL A 299 -9.54 13.74 4.66
N GLY A 300 -8.93 14.78 5.20
CA GLY A 300 -9.11 16.16 4.72
C GLY A 300 -7.79 16.73 4.21
N ARG A 301 -7.86 17.52 3.13
CA ARG A 301 -6.71 18.34 2.70
C ARG A 301 -6.40 19.37 3.79
N ARG A 302 -5.11 19.63 4.03
CA ARG A 302 -4.70 20.75 4.88
C ARG A 302 -5.33 22.05 4.32
N PRO A 303 -5.96 22.90 5.16
CA PRO A 303 -6.32 24.24 4.73
C PRO A 303 -5.06 24.93 4.22
N THR A 304 -5.08 25.42 2.98
CA THR A 304 -4.02 26.30 2.50
C THR A 304 -4.01 27.55 3.38
N LEU A 305 -2.85 27.93 3.91
CA LEU A 305 -2.67 29.17 4.67
C LEU A 305 -3.01 30.44 3.84
N ALA A 306 -3.24 30.31 2.53
CA ALA A 306 -3.80 31.33 1.68
C ALA A 306 -5.33 31.38 1.83
N GLY A 307 -5.82 32.14 2.81
CA GLY A 307 -7.26 32.31 3.02
C GLY A 307 -7.70 32.79 4.40
N ARG A 308 -6.78 33.18 5.30
CA ARG A 308 -7.17 33.97 6.48
C ARG A 308 -7.53 35.39 6.05
N SER A 309 -8.75 35.57 5.58
CA SER A 309 -9.44 36.84 5.77
C SER A 309 -9.64 37.01 7.27
N THR A 310 -9.06 38.08 7.80
CA THR A 310 -9.23 38.55 9.16
C THR A 310 -10.72 38.81 9.43
N ALA A 311 -11.38 37.89 10.12
CA ALA A 311 -12.68 38.15 10.76
C ALA A 311 -12.85 37.25 11.99
N GLY A 312 -12.92 37.88 13.16
CA GLY A 312 -13.60 37.34 14.35
C GLY A 312 -12.87 36.23 15.12
N LEU A 313 -11.88 36.61 15.93
CA LEU A 313 -11.48 35.84 17.10
C LEU A 313 -12.52 36.08 18.21
N GLU A 314 -13.61 35.31 18.22
CA GLU A 314 -14.46 35.18 19.40
C GLU A 314 -14.34 33.76 19.96
N ARG A 315 -13.69 33.65 21.12
CA ARG A 315 -13.69 32.43 21.94
C ARG A 315 -15.06 32.33 22.61
N PRO A 316 -15.80 31.22 22.50
CA PRO A 316 -16.85 30.95 23.45
C PRO A 316 -16.19 30.55 24.77
N LEU A 317 -16.37 31.44 25.74
CA LEU A 317 -16.19 31.25 27.17
C LEU A 317 -16.65 29.85 27.59
N GLY A 318 -15.82 29.18 28.40
CA GLY A 318 -16.28 28.01 29.14
C GLY A 318 -17.39 28.36 30.12
N ARG A 319 -18.08 27.33 30.62
CA ARG A 319 -18.83 27.27 31.89
C ARG A 319 -19.66 25.97 31.95
N PRO A 320 -20.22 25.59 33.11
CA PRO A 320 -19.62 25.06 34.35
C PRO A 320 -20.22 23.64 34.61
N VAL A 321 -19.89 22.81 35.59
CA VAL A 321 -19.48 22.92 37.01
C VAL A 321 -18.42 21.87 37.26
#